data_AF-A0A1F5TQ72-F1
#
_entry.id   AF-A0A1F5TQ72-F1
#
_cell.length_a   1.000
_cell.length_b   1.000
_cell.length_c   1.000
_cell.angle_alpha   90.00
_cell.angle_beta   90.00
_cell.angle_gamma   90.00
#
_symmetry.space_group_name_H-M   'P 1'
#
loop_
_entity.id
_entity.type
_entity.pdbx_description
1 polymer ?
#
loop_
_entity_poly.entity_id
_entity_poly.type
_entity_poly.pdbx_seq_one_letter_code
_entity_poly.pdbx_strand_id
1 'polypeptide(L)'
;MKIEQSQNINKGGNMEKIELKSGAKKFYGIICQLSGVLELENDFKSIQARTRAETAAIILQEMPDDINVSMIGLIKKILFECRQGITAFEPHNDFDHSLKDEAIKIIDQLESLEK
;
A
#
# COMPACT_ATOMS: atom_id res chain seq x y z
N MET A 1 -11.03 48.69 11.74
CA MET A 1 -9.78 48.07 11.26
C MET A 1 -9.54 46.83 12.11
N LYS A 2 -9.41 45.67 11.45
CA LYS A 2 -9.38 44.31 12.02
C LYS A 2 -8.16 44.06 12.90
N ILE A 3 -8.27 43.20 13.90
CA ILE A 3 -7.35 42.05 14.10
C ILE A 3 -8.16 40.89 14.70
N GLU A 4 -8.47 39.87 13.87
CA GLU A 4 -8.92 38.56 14.34
C GLU A 4 -7.68 37.73 14.69
N GLN A 5 -7.63 37.18 15.90
CA GLN A 5 -6.62 36.22 16.30
C GLN A 5 -7.01 34.84 15.77
N SER A 6 -6.35 34.40 14.70
CA SER A 6 -6.49 33.03 14.19
C SER A 6 -5.80 32.06 15.15
N GLN A 7 -6.61 31.24 15.83
CA GLN A 7 -6.14 30.12 16.62
C GLN A 7 -5.53 29.06 15.70
N ASN A 8 -4.25 28.80 15.91
CA ASN A 8 -3.46 27.81 15.20
C ASN A 8 -3.74 26.43 15.82
N ILE A 9 -4.67 25.66 15.24
CA ILE A 9 -4.92 24.28 15.65
C ILE A 9 -4.01 23.38 14.82
N ASN A 10 -2.79 23.18 15.34
CA ASN A 10 -1.85 22.21 14.82
C ASN A 10 -2.30 20.80 15.29
N LYS A 11 -3.09 20.12 14.45
CA LYS A 11 -3.41 18.68 14.60
C LYS A 11 -3.15 17.95 13.28
N GLY A 12 -1.93 18.05 12.78
CA GLY A 12 -1.39 17.11 11.80
C GLY A 12 -0.45 16.18 12.54
N GLY A 13 -0.87 14.94 12.81
CA GLY A 13 0.08 13.91 13.21
C GLY A 13 1.15 13.80 12.13
N ASN A 14 2.42 13.81 12.53
CA ASN A 14 3.57 13.59 11.65
C ASN A 14 3.39 12.23 10.97
N MET A 15 2.80 12.21 9.78
CA MET A 15 2.76 11.03 8.93
C MET A 15 4.12 10.97 8.24
N GLU A 16 4.96 10.05 8.69
CA GLU A 16 6.32 9.85 8.16
C GLU A 16 6.23 9.64 6.64
N LYS A 17 6.89 10.51 5.87
CA LYS A 17 6.84 10.47 4.41
C LYS A 17 7.67 9.27 3.93
N ILE A 18 7.02 8.21 3.47
CA ILE A 18 7.67 7.00 2.96
C ILE A 18 8.15 7.22 1.51
N GLU A 19 9.33 6.73 1.14
CA GLU A 19 9.79 6.78 -0.27
C GLU A 19 9.19 5.63 -1.07
N LEU A 20 8.90 5.82 -2.37
CA LEU A 20 8.21 4.83 -3.20
C LEU A 20 8.80 3.41 -3.11
N LYS A 21 10.11 3.27 -3.34
CA LYS A 21 10.80 1.97 -3.25
C LYS A 21 10.75 1.38 -1.84
N SER A 22 10.99 2.20 -0.82
CA SER A 22 10.98 1.73 0.57
C SER A 22 9.59 1.25 1.00
N GLY A 23 8.54 1.97 0.59
CA GLY A 23 7.16 1.57 0.83
C GLY A 23 6.75 0.36 0.02
N ALA A 24 7.19 0.24 -1.23
CA ALA A 24 6.98 -0.95 -2.05
C ALA A 24 7.60 -2.21 -1.42
N LYS A 25 8.84 -2.10 -0.90
CA LYS A 25 9.52 -3.18 -0.17
C LYS A 25 8.78 -3.55 1.12
N LYS A 26 8.35 -2.55 1.89
CA LYS A 26 7.60 -2.79 3.13
C LYS A 26 6.26 -3.48 2.84
N PHE A 27 5.52 -2.99 1.84
CA PHE A 27 4.27 -3.58 1.39
C PHE A 27 4.48 -5.04 0.95
N TYR A 28 5.47 -5.31 0.09
CA TYR A 28 5.79 -6.67 -0.34
C TYR A 28 6.08 -7.62 0.83
N GLY A 29 6.90 -7.18 1.80
CA GLY A 29 7.20 -7.97 2.99
C GLY A 29 5.96 -8.35 3.79
N ILE A 30 4.98 -7.45 3.90
CA ILE A 30 3.70 -7.74 4.56
C ILE A 30 2.88 -8.73 3.74
N ILE A 31 2.78 -8.55 2.42
CA ILE A 31 2.01 -9.46 1.57
C ILE A 31 2.58 -10.89 1.63
N CYS A 32 3.91 -11.06 1.66
CA CYS A 32 4.53 -12.38 1.80
C CYS A 32 4.23 -13.06 3.14
N GLN A 33 3.84 -12.30 4.17
CA GLN A 33 3.43 -12.85 5.47
C GLN A 33 1.94 -13.19 5.52
N LEU A 34 1.14 -12.65 4.59
CA LEU A 34 -0.28 -12.99 4.50
C LEU A 34 -0.43 -14.46 4.12
N SER A 35 -1.12 -15.17 5.01
CA SER A 35 -1.48 -16.57 4.83
C SER A 35 -0.30 -17.52 4.69
N GLY A 36 0.50 -17.62 5.75
CA GLY A 36 1.52 -18.67 5.91
C GLY A 36 0.99 -20.10 5.77
N VAL A 37 -0.33 -20.31 5.77
CA VAL A 37 -1.00 -21.60 5.50
C VAL A 37 -2.33 -21.34 4.76
N LEU A 38 -2.32 -21.31 3.42
CA LEU A 38 -3.55 -21.36 2.61
C LEU A 38 -3.88 -22.81 2.30
N GLU A 39 -5.08 -23.26 2.65
CA GLU A 39 -5.57 -24.56 2.20
C GLU A 39 -6.08 -24.41 0.76
N LEU A 40 -5.32 -24.96 -0.18
CA LEU A 40 -5.46 -24.75 -1.64
C LEU A 40 -6.89 -24.94 -2.19
N GLU A 41 -7.72 -25.75 -1.54
CA GLU A 41 -9.06 -26.09 -2.06
C GLU A 41 -10.13 -25.02 -1.79
N ASN A 42 -10.00 -24.22 -0.73
CA ASN A 42 -11.03 -23.20 -0.38
C ASN A 42 -10.58 -21.76 -0.65
N ASP A 43 -9.27 -21.53 -0.86
CA ASP A 43 -8.70 -20.18 -0.83
C ASP A 43 -8.26 -19.65 -2.19
N PHE A 44 -8.69 -20.26 -3.31
CA PHE A 44 -8.23 -19.88 -4.66
C PHE A 44 -8.36 -18.36 -4.94
N LYS A 45 -9.45 -17.73 -4.49
CA LYS A 45 -9.65 -16.27 -4.66
C LYS A 45 -8.65 -15.46 -3.85
N SER A 46 -8.41 -15.84 -2.59
CA SER A 46 -7.41 -15.18 -1.73
C SER A 46 -6.00 -15.39 -2.25
N ILE A 47 -5.66 -16.57 -2.77
CA ILE A 47 -4.39 -16.85 -3.46
C ILE A 47 -4.23 -15.92 -4.66
N GLN A 48 -5.26 -15.80 -5.51
CA GLN A 48 -5.22 -14.94 -6.69
C GLN A 48 -5.07 -13.46 -6.31
N ALA A 49 -5.81 -13.01 -5.30
CA ALA A 49 -5.77 -11.66 -4.78
C ALA A 49 -4.39 -11.30 -4.20
N ARG A 50 -3.82 -12.21 -3.39
CA ARG A 50 -2.47 -12.08 -2.84
C ARG A 50 -1.43 -12.03 -3.97
N THR A 51 -1.46 -12.98 -4.89
CA THR A 51 -0.53 -13.04 -6.04
C THR A 51 -0.59 -11.77 -6.89
N ARG A 52 -1.79 -11.20 -7.10
CA ARG A 52 -1.97 -9.92 -7.80
C ARG A 52 -1.26 -8.78 -7.07
N ALA A 53 -1.45 -8.67 -5.75
CA ALA A 53 -0.79 -7.68 -4.92
C ALA A 53 0.74 -7.87 -4.88
N GLU A 54 1.22 -9.11 -4.71
CA GLU A 54 2.64 -9.47 -4.72
C GLU A 54 3.31 -9.06 -6.02
N THR A 55 2.71 -9.42 -7.15
CA THR A 55 3.26 -9.13 -8.48
C THR A 55 3.36 -7.63 -8.70
N ALA A 56 2.31 -6.87 -8.36
CA ALA A 56 2.33 -5.43 -8.45
C ALA A 56 3.40 -4.80 -7.53
N ALA A 57 3.55 -5.32 -6.31
CA ALA A 57 4.58 -4.87 -5.37
C ALA A 57 6.00 -5.11 -5.88
N ILE A 58 6.25 -6.26 -6.52
CA ILE A 58 7.55 -6.58 -7.14
C ILE A 58 7.84 -5.56 -8.25
N ILE A 59 6.89 -5.32 -9.15
CA ILE A 59 7.07 -4.34 -10.24
C ILE A 59 7.38 -2.94 -9.67
N LEU A 60 6.74 -2.55 -8.58
CA LEU A 60 6.97 -1.26 -7.94
C LEU A 60 8.36 -1.15 -7.31
N GLN A 61 8.91 -2.25 -6.77
CA GLN A 61 10.27 -2.31 -6.23
C GLN A 61 11.34 -2.18 -7.32
N GLU A 62 11.05 -2.70 -8.51
CA GLU A 62 11.93 -2.68 -9.69
C GLU A 62 11.90 -1.34 -10.46
N MET A 63 11.09 -0.36 -10.01
CA MET A 63 11.10 0.97 -10.61
C MET A 63 12.49 1.62 -10.50
N PRO A 64 12.93 2.41 -11.49
CA PRO A 64 14.17 3.16 -11.38
C PRO A 64 14.07 4.21 -10.25
N ASP A 65 15.21 4.58 -9.68
CA ASP A 65 15.27 5.63 -8.66
C ASP A 65 14.90 7.01 -9.25
N ASP A 66 15.27 7.24 -10.52
CA ASP A 66 14.98 8.46 -11.25
C ASP A 66 13.61 8.39 -11.94
N ILE A 67 12.55 8.64 -11.15
CA ILE A 67 11.17 8.67 -11.64
C ILE A 67 10.92 9.95 -12.44
N ASN A 68 10.52 9.80 -13.71
CA ASN A 68 10.10 10.93 -14.54
C ASN A 68 8.57 10.99 -14.71
N VAL A 69 8.07 12.13 -15.19
CA VAL A 69 6.63 12.39 -15.37
C VAL A 69 5.90 11.33 -16.20
N SER A 70 6.56 10.75 -17.22
CA SER A 70 5.93 9.72 -18.07
C SER A 70 5.67 8.41 -17.31
N MET A 71 6.38 8.18 -16.20
CA MET A 71 6.26 6.98 -15.38
C MET A 71 5.17 7.08 -14.29
N ILE A 72 4.74 8.30 -13.96
CA ILE A 72 3.70 8.54 -12.93
C ILE A 72 2.42 7.75 -13.25
N GLY A 73 1.98 7.77 -14.51
CA GLY A 73 0.79 7.03 -14.93
C GLY A 73 0.94 5.51 -14.77
N LEU A 74 2.14 4.97 -14.95
CA LEU A 74 2.43 3.56 -14.74
C LEU A 74 2.45 3.21 -13.24
N ILE A 75 3.11 4.03 -12.42
CA ILE A 75 3.16 3.87 -10.95
C ILE A 75 1.75 3.85 -10.36
N LYS A 76 0.87 4.77 -10.79
CA LYS A 76 -0.55 4.78 -10.37
C LYS A 76 -1.29 3.50 -10.70
N LYS A 77 -1.09 2.97 -11.90
CA LYS A 77 -1.70 1.70 -12.29
C LYS A 77 -1.21 0.56 -11.42
N ILE A 78 0.08 0.53 -11.09
CA ILE A 78 0.65 -0.52 -10.23
C ILE A 78 0.12 -0.39 -8.79
N LEU A 79 0.06 0.82 -8.22
CA LEU A 79 -0.54 1.04 -6.90
C LEU A 79 -2.02 0.64 -6.86
N PHE A 80 -2.76 0.92 -7.93
CA PHE A 80 -4.14 0.45 -8.08
C PHE A 80 -4.21 -1.09 -8.07
N GLU A 81 -3.31 -1.79 -8.78
CA GLU A 81 -3.25 -3.25 -8.77
C GLU A 81 -2.90 -3.81 -7.38
N CYS A 82 -1.96 -3.19 -6.65
CA CYS A 82 -1.69 -3.49 -5.24
C CYS A 82 -2.97 -3.39 -4.39
N ARG A 83 -3.72 -2.29 -4.55
CA ARG A 83 -4.96 -2.04 -3.80
C ARG A 83 -6.04 -3.04 -4.12
N GLN A 84 -6.23 -3.36 -5.40
CA GLN A 84 -7.23 -4.34 -5.83
C GLN A 84 -6.92 -5.72 -5.27
N GLY A 85 -5.66 -6.15 -5.35
CA GLY A 85 -5.22 -7.42 -4.77
C GLY A 85 -5.46 -7.46 -3.26
N ILE A 86 -5.03 -6.44 -2.53
CA ILE A 86 -5.15 -6.48 -1.06
C ILE A 86 -6.58 -6.34 -0.55
N THR A 87 -7.42 -5.56 -1.24
CA THR A 87 -8.82 -5.41 -0.87
C THR A 87 -9.58 -6.72 -1.06
N ALA A 88 -9.30 -7.43 -2.16
CA ALA A 88 -9.94 -8.69 -2.51
C ALA A 88 -9.42 -9.90 -1.71
N PHE A 89 -8.28 -9.76 -1.01
CA PHE A 89 -7.76 -10.80 -0.13
C PHE A 89 -8.67 -10.98 1.09
N GLU A 90 -9.14 -12.19 1.34
CA GLU A 90 -9.96 -12.51 2.52
C GLU A 90 -9.06 -13.10 3.62
N PRO A 91 -8.83 -12.38 4.74
CA PRO A 91 -8.01 -12.86 5.85
C PRO A 91 -8.72 -13.95 6.66
N HIS A 92 -7.95 -14.90 7.21
CA HIS A 92 -8.47 -16.07 7.93
C HIS A 92 -8.29 -16.00 9.44
N ASN A 93 -7.47 -15.08 9.92
CA ASN A 93 -7.16 -14.91 11.34
C ASN A 93 -6.86 -13.43 11.66
N ASP A 94 -6.84 -13.08 12.94
CA ASP A 94 -6.61 -11.71 13.41
C ASP A 94 -5.25 -11.15 12.97
N PHE A 95 -4.25 -12.02 12.80
CA PHE A 95 -2.93 -11.64 12.33
C PHE A 95 -2.97 -11.20 10.86
N ASP A 96 -3.61 -11.97 9.98
CA ASP A 96 -3.83 -11.61 8.57
C ASP A 96 -4.69 -10.35 8.43
N HIS A 97 -5.69 -10.16 9.30
CA HIS A 97 -6.46 -8.92 9.37
C HIS A 97 -5.55 -7.71 9.66
N SER A 98 -4.72 -7.81 10.69
CA SER A 98 -3.77 -6.74 11.07
C SER A 98 -2.78 -6.43 9.94
N LEU A 99 -2.24 -7.46 9.30
CA LEU A 99 -1.32 -7.32 8.16
C LEU A 99 -2.01 -6.68 6.96
N LYS A 100 -3.25 -7.07 6.64
CA LYS A 100 -4.04 -6.45 5.57
C LYS A 100 -4.26 -4.96 5.83
N ASP A 101 -4.61 -4.59 7.06
CA ASP A 101 -4.80 -3.18 7.43
C ASP A 101 -3.50 -2.38 7.34
N GLU A 102 -2.37 -2.97 7.75
CA GLU A 102 -1.06 -2.33 7.58
C GLU A 102 -0.69 -2.16 6.10
N ALA A 103 -0.96 -3.18 5.27
CA ALA A 103 -0.73 -3.14 3.84
C ALA A 103 -1.54 -2.02 3.16
N ILE A 104 -2.82 -1.84 3.53
CA ILE A 104 -3.67 -0.75 3.04
C ILE A 104 -3.09 0.62 3.43
N LYS A 105 -2.65 0.80 4.68
CA LYS A 105 -2.04 2.06 5.13
C LYS A 105 -0.80 2.43 4.33
N ILE A 106 0.03 1.45 3.96
CA ILE A 106 1.21 1.71 3.12
C ILE A 106 0.78 2.17 1.73
N ILE A 107 -0.24 1.54 1.13
CA ILE A 107 -0.76 1.99 -0.17
C ILE A 107 -1.30 3.42 -0.06
N ASP A 108 -2.07 3.74 0.98
CA ASP A 108 -2.59 5.11 1.21
C ASP A 108 -1.45 6.14 1.29
N GLN A 109 -0.37 5.79 2.01
CA GLN A 109 0.83 6.63 2.09
C GLN A 109 1.50 6.80 0.72
N LEU A 110 1.69 5.71 -0.03
CA LEU A 110 2.32 5.74 -1.36
C LEU A 110 1.50 6.56 -2.37
N GLU A 111 0.17 6.44 -2.36
CA GLU A 111 -0.73 7.24 -3.20
C GLU A 111 -0.74 8.73 -2.78
N SER A 112 -0.43 9.03 -1.52
CA SER A 112 -0.37 10.41 -1.01
C SER A 112 0.90 11.17 -1.38
N LEU A 113 1.96 10.49 -1.83
CA LEU A 113 3.24 11.11 -2.20
C LEU A 113 3.15 12.10 -3.37
N GLU A 114 1.99 12.16 -4.03
CA GLU A 114 1.72 13.03 -5.17
C GLU A 114 0.77 14.22 -4.87
N LYS A 115 0.34 14.43 -3.62
CA LYS A 115 -0.44 15.61 -3.21
C LYS A 115 0.45 16.66 -2.56
#